data_AF-A0AAJ6JPH7-F1
#
_entry.id   AF-A0AAJ6JPH7-F1
#
_cell.length_a   1.000
_cell.length_b   1.000
_cell.length_c   1.000
_cell.angle_alpha   90.00
_cell.angle_beta   90.00
_cell.angle_gamma   90.00
#
_symmetry.space_group_name_H-M   'P 1'
#
loop_
_entity.id
_entity.type
_entity.pdbx_description
1 polymer ?
#
loop_
_entity_poly.entity_id
_entity_poly.type
_entity_poly.pdbx_seq_one_letter_code
_entity_poly.pdbx_strand_id
1 'polypeptide(L)'
;MLFKPSVLYAIVGVLMLKPGWLNRYLPDIAKTVVPDVAAMVGLAWAGLMFVSAAVNAFVALTCSAATWAMVMPIFGIVSKIVVFLGGFAAIRLTARRRIRAMPDAEREAVLALDRDTATAVP
;
A
#
# COMPACT_ATOMS: atom_id res chain seq x y z
N MET A 1 1.84 17.85 -23.17
CA MET A 1 1.65 18.11 -21.72
C MET A 1 1.27 16.87 -20.90
N LEU A 2 1.20 15.67 -21.49
CA LEU A 2 0.71 14.43 -20.85
C LEU A 2 1.82 13.55 -20.23
N PHE A 3 3.09 13.94 -20.37
CA PHE A 3 4.23 13.21 -19.80
C PHE A 3 4.51 13.59 -18.33
N LYS A 4 4.09 14.78 -17.90
CA LYS A 4 4.32 15.28 -16.53
C LYS A 4 3.88 14.28 -15.43
N PRO A 5 2.72 13.61 -15.53
CA PRO A 5 2.31 12.61 -14.55
C PRO A 5 3.30 11.43 -14.40
N SER A 6 3.97 11.00 -15.48
CA SER A 6 4.96 9.91 -15.40
C SER A 6 6.12 10.24 -14.47
N VAL A 7 6.61 11.47 -14.52
CA VAL A 7 7.70 11.93 -13.64
C VAL A 7 7.23 11.93 -12.19
N LEU A 8 6.01 12.40 -11.93
CA LEU A 8 5.43 12.40 -10.58
C LEU A 8 5.29 10.97 -10.05
N TYR A 9 4.78 10.03 -10.86
CA TYR A 9 4.67 8.62 -10.45
C TYR A 9 6.03 8.00 -10.16
N ALA A 10 7.06 8.29 -10.96
CA ALA A 10 8.41 7.81 -10.69
C ALA A 10 8.97 8.36 -9.37
N ILE A 11 8.80 9.66 -9.10
CA ILE A 11 9.23 10.29 -7.84
C ILE A 11 8.52 9.64 -6.65
N VAL A 12 7.20 9.51 -6.71
CA VAL A 12 6.41 8.86 -5.65
C VAL A 12 6.86 7.41 -5.47
N GLY A 13 7.08 6.66 -6.55
CA GLY A 13 7.61 5.30 -6.52
C GLY A 13 8.94 5.20 -5.77
N VAL A 14 9.88 6.11 -6.03
CA VAL A 14 11.17 6.18 -5.32
C VAL A 14 10.98 6.48 -3.83
N LEU A 15 10.11 7.42 -3.47
CA LEU A 15 9.83 7.73 -2.06
C LEU A 15 9.21 6.54 -1.32
N MET A 16 8.40 5.74 -2.02
CA MET A 16 7.79 4.51 -1.49
C MET A 16 8.77 3.34 -1.34
N LEU A 17 9.97 3.40 -1.94
CA LEU A 17 11.02 2.41 -1.68
C LEU A 17 11.64 2.59 -0.28
N LYS A 18 11.37 3.70 0.41
CA LYS A 18 11.85 3.91 1.78
C LYS A 18 11.33 2.76 2.67
N PRO A 19 12.23 1.99 3.32
CA PRO A 19 11.82 0.87 4.16
C PRO A 19 10.85 1.30 5.26
N GLY A 20 9.79 0.50 5.45
CA GLY A 20 8.81 0.71 6.51
C GLY A 20 7.97 1.98 6.37
N TRP A 21 7.90 2.61 5.18
CA TRP A 21 7.03 3.78 4.99
C TRP A 21 5.58 3.46 5.35
N LEU A 22 5.08 2.29 4.94
CA LEU A 22 3.71 1.86 5.23
C LEU A 22 3.50 1.54 6.72
N ASN A 23 4.53 1.01 7.40
CA ASN A 23 4.45 0.63 8.81
C ASN A 23 4.15 1.83 9.71
N ARG A 24 4.53 3.05 9.30
CA ARG A 24 4.22 4.28 10.04
C ARG A 24 2.72 4.60 10.09
N TYR A 25 1.95 4.12 9.12
CA TYR A 25 0.51 4.37 9.00
C TYR A 25 -0.36 3.24 9.57
N LEU A 26 0.26 2.15 10.03
CA LEU A 26 -0.47 1.03 10.61
C LEU A 26 -0.79 1.26 12.09
N PRO A 27 -1.86 0.63 12.61
CA PRO A 27 -2.10 0.58 14.05
C PRO A 27 -1.00 -0.22 14.76
N ASP A 28 -0.79 0.04 16.05
CA ASP A 28 0.34 -0.52 16.80
C ASP A 28 0.31 -2.06 16.87
N ILE A 29 -0.88 -2.65 16.96
CA ILE A 29 -1.08 -4.10 16.82
C ILE A 29 -0.56 -4.66 15.48
N ALA A 30 -0.73 -3.94 14.37
CA ALA A 30 -0.26 -4.42 13.07
C ALA A 30 1.25 -4.20 12.90
N LYS A 31 1.81 -3.14 13.51
CA LYS A 31 3.26 -2.90 13.55
C LYS A 31 4.00 -4.01 14.29
N THR A 32 3.41 -4.58 15.34
CA THR A 32 4.03 -5.67 16.11
C THR A 32 3.86 -7.03 15.44
N VAL A 33 2.66 -7.33 14.91
CA VAL A 33 2.33 -8.68 14.43
C VAL A 33 2.79 -8.93 12.99
N VAL A 34 2.70 -7.93 12.09
CA VAL A 34 2.96 -8.09 10.65
C VAL A 34 3.81 -6.96 10.02
N PRO A 35 4.93 -6.55 10.64
CA PRO A 35 5.77 -5.47 10.10
C PRO A 35 6.42 -5.82 8.75
N ASP A 36 6.72 -7.09 8.53
CA ASP A 36 7.32 -7.66 7.33
C ASP A 36 6.35 -7.66 6.15
N VAL A 37 5.11 -8.12 6.39
CA VAL A 37 4.06 -8.13 5.35
C VAL A 37 3.73 -6.71 4.91
N ALA A 38 3.65 -5.78 5.87
CA ALA A 38 3.44 -4.37 5.58
C ALA A 38 4.58 -3.76 4.74
N ALA A 39 5.83 -4.15 4.98
CA ALA A 39 6.95 -3.75 4.14
C ALA A 39 6.82 -4.29 2.70
N MET A 40 6.42 -5.56 2.52
CA MET A 40 6.18 -6.15 1.20
C MET A 40 5.03 -5.46 0.45
N VAL A 41 3.93 -5.14 1.15
CA VAL A 41 2.83 -4.36 0.56
C VAL A 41 3.31 -2.97 0.15
N GLY A 42 4.15 -2.33 0.97
CA GLY A 42 4.80 -1.07 0.62
C GLY A 42 5.63 -1.14 -0.68
N LEU A 43 6.33 -2.26 -0.91
CA LEU A 43 7.06 -2.50 -2.16
C LEU A 43 6.12 -2.74 -3.34
N ALA A 44 5.00 -3.44 -3.14
CA ALA A 44 3.99 -3.63 -4.19
C ALA A 44 3.40 -2.29 -4.65
N TRP A 45 3.18 -1.36 -3.73
CA TRP A 45 2.78 0.01 -4.06
C TRP A 45 3.86 0.78 -4.84
N ALA A 46 5.13 0.66 -4.45
CA ALA A 46 6.23 1.27 -5.20
C ALA A 46 6.30 0.73 -6.63
N GLY A 47 6.20 -0.60 -6.79
CA GLY A 47 6.12 -1.25 -8.09
C GLY A 47 4.95 -0.75 -8.92
N LEU A 48 3.78 -0.59 -8.31
CA LEU A 48 2.61 -0.03 -9.00
C LEU A 48 2.86 1.38 -9.53
N MET A 49 3.55 2.23 -8.76
CA MET A 49 3.87 3.60 -9.20
C MET A 49 4.83 3.60 -10.40
N PHE A 50 5.83 2.74 -10.42
CA PHE A 50 6.72 2.60 -11.58
C PHE A 50 6.00 2.06 -12.81
N VAL A 51 5.13 1.05 -12.64
CA VAL A 51 4.29 0.55 -13.73
C VAL A 51 3.36 1.66 -14.24
N SER A 52 2.78 2.45 -13.34
CA SER A 52 1.94 3.60 -13.72
C SER A 52 2.72 4.66 -14.49
N ALA A 53 3.97 4.93 -14.10
CA ALA A 53 4.86 5.84 -14.81
C ALA A 53 5.14 5.35 -16.25
N ALA A 54 5.44 4.06 -16.40
CA ALA A 54 5.72 3.42 -17.68
C ALA A 54 4.49 3.40 -18.59
N VAL A 55 3.32 2.97 -18.07
CA VAL A 55 2.05 2.99 -18.81
C VAL A 55 1.70 4.41 -19.23
N ASN A 56 1.84 5.40 -18.33
CA ASN A 56 1.56 6.79 -18.69
C ASN A 56 2.50 7.33 -19.77
N ALA A 57 3.80 7.00 -19.68
CA ALA A 57 4.76 7.43 -20.67
C ALA A 57 4.45 6.81 -22.04
N PHE A 58 4.17 5.50 -22.07
CA PHE A 58 3.86 4.78 -23.29
C PHE A 58 2.62 5.37 -23.99
N VAL A 59 1.50 5.51 -23.28
CA VAL A 59 0.25 6.05 -23.86
C VAL A 59 0.41 7.51 -24.26
N ALA A 60 1.13 8.32 -23.46
CA ALA A 60 1.36 9.73 -23.79
C ALA A 60 2.24 9.93 -25.04
N LEU A 61 3.11 8.97 -25.37
CA LEU A 61 4.00 9.04 -26.54
C LEU A 61 3.39 8.39 -27.80
N THR A 62 2.48 7.44 -27.65
CA THR A 62 1.98 6.62 -28.77
C THR A 62 0.51 6.84 -29.11
N CYS A 63 -0.29 7.36 -28.18
CA CYS A 63 -1.74 7.47 -28.33
C CYS A 63 -2.23 8.92 -28.38
N SER A 64 -3.46 9.09 -28.87
CA SER A 64 -4.16 10.38 -28.87
C SER A 64 -4.57 10.82 -27.45
N ALA A 65 -4.81 12.13 -27.28
CA ALA A 65 -5.31 12.68 -26.02
C ALA A 65 -6.66 12.06 -25.60
N ALA A 66 -7.52 11.69 -26.56
CA ALA A 66 -8.80 11.05 -26.29
C ALA A 66 -8.61 9.64 -25.70
N THR A 67 -7.71 8.83 -26.27
CA THR A 67 -7.35 7.51 -25.73
C THR A 67 -6.78 7.63 -24.33
N TRP A 68 -5.88 8.58 -24.11
CA TRP A 68 -5.29 8.85 -22.81
C TRP A 68 -6.37 9.20 -21.76
N ALA A 69 -7.33 10.06 -22.11
CA ALA A 69 -8.38 10.52 -21.20
C ALA A 69 -9.35 9.40 -20.76
N MET A 70 -9.48 8.35 -21.57
CA MET A 70 -10.26 7.16 -21.21
C MET A 70 -9.43 6.16 -20.41
N VAL A 71 -8.21 5.85 -20.87
CA VAL A 71 -7.38 4.78 -20.30
C VAL A 71 -6.82 5.13 -18.94
N MET A 72 -6.28 6.35 -18.75
CA MET A 72 -5.58 6.70 -17.51
C MET A 72 -6.47 6.69 -16.26
N PRO A 73 -7.70 7.22 -16.28
CA PRO A 73 -8.58 7.15 -15.12
C PRO A 73 -8.93 5.71 -14.77
N ILE A 74 -9.29 4.90 -15.77
CA ILE A 74 -9.66 3.48 -15.57
C ILE A 74 -8.48 2.72 -14.98
N PHE A 75 -7.32 2.77 -15.64
CA PHE A 75 -6.10 2.14 -15.16
C PHE A 75 -5.75 2.65 -13.76
N GLY A 76 -5.81 3.96 -13.55
CA GLY A 76 -5.47 4.61 -12.29
C GLY A 76 -6.36 4.16 -11.11
N ILE A 77 -7.66 3.96 -11.34
CA ILE A 77 -8.61 3.51 -10.31
C ILE A 77 -8.47 2.01 -10.07
N VAL A 78 -8.55 1.19 -11.13
CA VAL A 78 -8.56 -0.27 -11.02
C VAL A 78 -7.27 -0.77 -10.38
N SER A 79 -6.12 -0.25 -10.82
CA SER A 79 -4.82 -0.66 -10.27
C SER A 79 -4.68 -0.36 -8.78
N LYS A 80 -5.18 0.79 -8.32
CA LYS A 80 -5.14 1.17 -6.89
C LYS A 80 -6.08 0.32 -6.06
N ILE A 81 -7.27 0.02 -6.57
CA ILE A 81 -8.22 -0.88 -5.89
C ILE A 81 -7.58 -2.26 -5.71
N VAL A 82 -6.94 -2.80 -6.75
CA VAL A 82 -6.29 -4.12 -6.70
C VAL A 82 -5.20 -4.15 -5.62
N VAL A 83 -4.28 -3.18 -5.62
CA VAL A 83 -3.18 -3.15 -4.64
C VAL A 83 -3.70 -2.85 -3.24
N PHE A 84 -4.69 -1.98 -3.09
CA PHE A 84 -5.31 -1.67 -1.80
C PHE A 84 -6.00 -2.90 -1.20
N LEU A 85 -6.89 -3.55 -1.95
CA LEU A 85 -7.62 -4.73 -1.47
C LEU A 85 -6.67 -5.91 -1.24
N GLY A 86 -5.73 -6.15 -2.15
CA GLY A 86 -4.73 -7.20 -2.02
C GLY A 86 -3.83 -6.98 -0.81
N GLY A 87 -3.32 -5.76 -0.62
CA GLY A 87 -2.50 -5.39 0.53
C GLY A 87 -3.26 -5.48 1.85
N PHE A 88 -4.50 -4.97 1.89
CA PHE A 88 -5.37 -5.07 3.06
C PHE A 88 -5.66 -6.54 3.42
N ALA A 89 -6.02 -7.36 2.44
CA ALA A 89 -6.24 -8.78 2.65
C ALA A 89 -4.97 -9.49 3.15
N ALA A 90 -3.81 -9.21 2.56
CA ALA A 90 -2.54 -9.80 2.97
C ALA A 90 -2.21 -9.48 4.43
N ILE A 91 -2.30 -8.21 4.83
CA ILE A 91 -2.07 -7.76 6.21
C ILE A 91 -3.11 -8.38 7.15
N ARG A 92 -4.41 -8.27 6.82
CA ARG A 92 -5.50 -8.69 7.70
C ARG A 92 -5.52 -10.20 7.92
N LEU A 93 -5.35 -10.99 6.85
CA LEU A 93 -5.35 -12.45 6.94
C LEU A 93 -4.11 -12.95 7.67
N THR A 94 -2.94 -12.37 7.41
CA THR A 94 -1.69 -12.80 8.07
C THR A 94 -1.69 -12.42 9.54
N ALA A 95 -2.14 -11.21 9.90
CA ALA A 95 -2.25 -10.80 11.29
C ALA A 95 -3.19 -11.72 12.08
N ARG A 96 -4.38 -12.04 11.53
CA ARG A 96 -5.31 -12.98 12.14
C ARG A 96 -4.70 -14.37 12.35
N ARG A 97 -3.97 -14.87 11.35
CA ARG A 97 -3.29 -16.17 11.45
C ARG A 97 -2.21 -16.18 12.52
N ARG A 98 -1.38 -15.13 12.59
CA ARG A 98 -0.31 -15.00 13.59
C ARG A 98 -0.85 -14.85 15.01
N ILE A 99 -1.83 -13.97 15.23
CA ILE A 99 -2.47 -13.77 16.53
C ILE A 99 -3.11 -15.06 17.05
N ARG A 100 -3.73 -15.86 16.18
CA ARG A 100 -4.34 -17.14 16.58
C ARG A 100 -3.31 -18.22 16.92
N ALA A 101 -2.11 -18.13 16.37
CA ALA A 101 -1.02 -19.07 16.63
C ALA A 101 -0.18 -18.69 17.86
N MET A 102 -0.34 -17.48 18.39
CA MET A 102 0.39 -17.00 19.58
C MET A 102 -0.11 -17.67 20.86
N PRO A 103 0.78 -17.89 21.85
CA PRO A 103 0.40 -18.24 23.22
C PRO A 103 -0.53 -17.19 23.84
N ASP A 104 -1.40 -17.61 24.77
CA ASP A 104 -2.43 -16.73 25.35
C ASP A 104 -1.86 -15.46 25.97
N ALA A 105 -0.73 -15.55 26.69
CA ALA A 105 -0.05 -14.40 27.30
C ALA A 105 0.44 -13.37 26.27
N GLU A 106 1.02 -13.84 25.15
CA GLU A 106 1.51 -12.96 24.07
C GLU A 106 0.34 -12.33 23.31
N ARG A 107 -0.74 -13.11 23.08
CA ARG A 107 -1.97 -12.63 22.46
C ARG A 107 -2.61 -11.53 23.30
N GLU A 108 -2.70 -11.70 24.61
CA GLU A 108 -3.26 -10.69 25.53
C GLU A 108 -2.45 -9.39 25.51
N ALA A 109 -1.12 -9.49 25.51
CA ALA A 109 -0.24 -8.32 25.38
C ALA A 109 -0.47 -7.58 24.06
N VAL A 110 -0.60 -8.29 22.94
CA VAL A 110 -0.86 -7.70 21.63
C VAL A 110 -2.26 -7.05 21.56
N LEU A 111 -3.28 -7.66 22.16
CA LEU A 111 -4.63 -7.11 22.22
C LEU A 111 -4.73 -5.88 23.14
N ALA A 112 -3.91 -5.82 24.18
CA ALA A 112 -3.83 -4.65 25.05
C ALA A 112 -3.35 -3.40 24.30
N LEU A 113 -2.46 -3.55 23.31
CA LEU A 113 -2.01 -2.43 22.46
C LEU A 113 -3.17 -1.73 21.74
N ASP A 114 -4.16 -2.49 21.27
CA ASP A 114 -5.34 -1.93 20.60
C ASP A 114 -6.24 -1.18 21.60
N ARG A 115 -6.37 -1.72 22.82
CA ARG A 115 -7.15 -1.10 23.91
C ARG A 115 -6.54 0.23 24.36
N ASP A 116 -5.22 0.28 24.56
CA ASP A 116 -4.52 1.49 24.99
C ASP A 116 -4.64 2.59 23.94
N THR A 117 -4.53 2.22 22.66
CA THR A 117 -4.75 3.14 21.53
C THR A 117 -6.16 3.70 21.54
N ALA A 118 -7.18 2.89 21.83
CA ALA A 118 -8.58 3.33 21.89
C ALA A 118 -8.87 4.28 23.06
N THR A 119 -8.19 4.11 24.20
CA THR A 119 -8.34 5.00 25.37
C THR A 119 -7.54 6.30 25.28
N ALA A 120 -6.55 6.38 24.40
CA ALA A 120 -5.70 7.55 24.20
C ALA A 120 -6.31 8.61 23.26
N VAL A 121 -7.45 8.31 22.61
CA VAL A 121 -8.18 9.26 21.77
C VAL A 121 -9.17 10.04 22.66
N PRO A 122 -9.00 11.37 22.85
CA PRO A 122 -9.88 12.19 23.68
C PRO A 122 -11.27 12.43 23.07
#